data_AF-A0A847W1D7-F1
#
_entry.id   AF-A0A847W1D7-F1
#
_cell.length_a   1.000
_cell.length_b   1.000
_cell.length_c   1.000
_cell.angle_alpha   90.00
_cell.angle_beta   90.00
_cell.angle_gamma   90.00
#
_symmetry.space_group_name_H-M   'P 1'
#
loop_
_entity.id
_entity.type
_entity.pdbx_description
1 polymer ?
#
loop_
_entity_poly.entity_id
_entity_poly.type
_entity_poly.pdbx_seq_one_letter_code
_entity_poly.pdbx_strand_id
1 'polypeptide(L)' 'VVDSRYISEDVPQGLVLLETLGRKFNVETPICTALINIASAALGRDLRIEGRTLERLGEEALERIKRDKEGS' A
#
# COMPACT_ATOMS: atom_id res chain seq x y z
N VAL A 1 -6.74 -25.64 -5.54
CA VAL A 1 -6.86 -24.24 -5.98
C VAL A 1 -6.10 -23.42 -4.96
N VAL A 2 -5.04 -22.73 -5.36
CA VAL A 2 -4.19 -21.97 -4.44
C VAL A 2 -5.08 -20.94 -3.75
N ASP A 3 -5.18 -21.07 -2.43
CA ASP A 3 -6.06 -20.29 -1.54
C ASP A 3 -5.55 -18.84 -1.53
N SER A 4 -6.04 -18.10 -2.53
CA SER A 4 -5.55 -16.81 -3.01
C SER A 4 -5.78 -15.64 -2.04
N ARG A 5 -6.17 -15.89 -0.78
CA ARG A 5 -6.49 -14.85 0.21
C ARG A 5 -5.29 -13.98 0.57
N TYR A 6 -4.10 -14.57 0.70
CA TYR A 6 -2.85 -13.82 0.95
C TYR A 6 -2.46 -12.86 -0.20
N ILE A 7 -2.89 -13.13 -1.43
CA ILE A 7 -2.56 -12.31 -2.60
C ILE A 7 -3.67 -11.31 -2.92
N SER A 8 -4.95 -11.67 -2.71
CA SER A 8 -6.07 -10.81 -3.07
C SER A 8 -6.41 -9.77 -2.01
N GLU A 9 -6.09 -9.99 -0.73
CA GLU A 9 -6.40 -9.05 0.36
C GLU A 9 -5.17 -8.32 0.90
N ASP A 10 -4.07 -9.02 1.19
CA ASP A 10 -2.91 -8.40 1.86
C ASP A 10 -2.06 -7.53 0.90
N VAL A 11 -1.95 -7.93 -0.37
CA VAL A 11 -1.16 -7.17 -1.37
C VAL A 11 -1.80 -5.81 -1.70
N PRO A 12 -3.11 -5.70 -2.00
CA PRO A 12 -3.71 -4.41 -2.32
C PRO A 12 -3.78 -3.47 -1.11
N GLN A 13 -3.93 -4.00 0.11
CA GLN A 13 -4.10 -3.17 1.30
C GLN A 13 -2.75 -2.76 1.91
N GLY A 14 -1.77 -3.66 1.96
CA GLY A 14 -0.46 -3.40 2.57
C GLY A 14 0.55 -2.80 1.59
N LEU A 15 0.74 -3.42 0.42
CA LEU A 15 1.80 -3.01 -0.50
C LEU A 15 1.45 -1.71 -1.24
N VAL A 16 0.19 -1.52 -1.66
CA VAL A 16 -0.22 -0.24 -2.29
C VAL A 16 -0.11 0.91 -1.29
N LEU A 17 -0.46 0.69 -0.01
CA LEU A 17 -0.27 1.68 1.04
C LEU A 17 1.21 2.03 1.24
N LEU A 18 2.09 1.03 1.30
CA LEU A 18 3.53 1.23 1.47
C LEU A 18 4.15 1.96 0.27
N GLU A 19 3.75 1.61 -0.96
CA GLU A 19 4.15 2.32 -2.18
C GLU A 19 3.71 3.80 -2.12
N THR A 20 2.49 4.06 -1.65
CA THR A 20 1.95 5.43 -1.55
C THR A 20 2.66 6.25 -0.47
N LEU A 21 2.97 5.64 0.68
CA LEU A 21 3.77 6.27 1.74
C LEU A 21 5.18 6.59 1.24
N GLY A 22 5.82 5.65 0.53
CA GLY A 22 7.12 5.87 -0.09
C GLY A 22 7.11 7.09 -1.00
N ARG A 23 6.12 7.20 -1.89
CA ARG A 23 5.96 8.39 -2.75
C ARG A 23 5.76 9.68 -1.94
N LYS A 24 4.93 9.67 -0.88
CA LYS A 24 4.67 10.86 -0.04
C LYS A 24 5.91 11.33 0.73
N PHE A 25 6.76 10.40 1.18
CA PHE A 25 7.97 10.71 1.92
C PHE A 25 9.25 10.72 1.07
N ASN A 26 9.10 10.64 -0.26
CA ASN A 26 10.21 10.60 -1.21
C ASN A 26 11.21 9.45 -0.94
N VAL A 27 10.69 8.30 -0.52
CA VAL A 27 11.41 7.03 -0.30
C VAL A 27 11.06 6.06 -1.41
N GLU A 28 12.07 5.56 -2.11
CA GLU A 28 11.87 4.57 -3.18
C GLU A 28 11.40 3.23 -2.61
N THR A 29 10.42 2.61 -3.27
CA THR A 29 9.87 1.30 -2.88
C THR A 29 9.88 0.30 -4.05
N PRO A 30 11.03 0.10 -4.74
CA PRO A 30 11.08 -0.62 -6.02
C PRO A 30 10.60 -2.08 -5.92
N ILE A 31 10.91 -2.76 -4.82
CA ILE A 31 10.46 -4.15 -4.58
C ILE A 31 8.94 -4.20 -4.36
N CYS A 32 8.39 -3.22 -3.63
CA CYS A 32 6.95 -3.11 -3.41
C CYS A 32 6.21 -2.93 -4.74
N THR A 33 6.66 -1.98 -5.56
CA THR A 33 6.13 -1.72 -6.91
C THR A 33 6.17 -2.98 -7.78
N ALA A 34 7.29 -3.73 -7.76
CA ALA A 34 7.43 -4.96 -8.54
C ALA A 34 6.42 -6.04 -8.11
N LEU A 35 6.23 -6.24 -6.80
CA LEU A 35 5.27 -7.21 -6.27
C LEU A 35 3.83 -6.87 -6.65
N ILE A 36 3.45 -5.59 -6.58
CA ILE A 36 2.12 -5.12 -7.01
C ILE A 36 1.92 -5.40 -8.50
N ASN A 37 2.94 -5.16 -9.33
CA ASN A 37 2.85 -5.39 -10.77
C ASN A 37 2.68 -6.88 -11.10
N ILE A 38 3.44 -7.76 -10.45
CA ILE A 38 3.34 -9.22 -10.62
C ILE A 38 1.95 -9.70 -10.20
N ALA A 39 1.45 -9.26 -9.05
CA ALA A 39 0.14 -9.66 -8.54
C ALA A 39 -1.00 -9.14 -9.44
N SER A 40 -0.89 -7.91 -9.95
CA SER A 40 -1.86 -7.32 -10.88
C SER A 40 -1.90 -8.10 -12.20
N ALA A 41 -0.73 -8.47 -12.74
CA ALA A 41 -0.63 -9.28 -13.95
C ALA A 41 -1.20 -10.70 -13.73
N ALA A 42 -0.90 -11.32 -12.59
CA ALA A 42 -1.40 -12.66 -12.25
C ALA A 42 -2.93 -12.71 -12.09
N LEU A 43 -3.53 -11.63 -11.58
CA LEU A 43 -4.98 -11.52 -11.36
C LEU A 43 -5.73 -10.89 -12.53
N GLY A 44 -5.02 -10.38 -13.54
CA GLY A 44 -5.63 -9.72 -14.71
C GLY A 44 -6.35 -8.40 -14.39
N ARG A 45 -6.00 -7.73 -13.29
CA ARG A 45 -6.62 -6.47 -12.84
C ARG A 45 -5.60 -5.59 -12.13
N ASP A 46 -5.76 -4.27 -12.21
CA ASP A 46 -4.88 -3.34 -11.52
C ASP A 46 -5.24 -3.24 -10.03
N LEU A 47 -4.37 -3.77 -9.18
CA LEU A 47 -4.57 -3.77 -7.72
C LEU A 47 -4.43 -2.37 -7.10
N ARG A 48 -3.86 -1.38 -7.81
CA ARG A 48 -3.78 0.00 -7.33
C ARG A 48 -5.13 0.71 -7.35
N ILE A 49 -6.04 0.28 -8.21
CA ILE A 49 -7.40 0.82 -8.30
C ILE A 49 -8.23 0.38 -7.07
N GLU A 50 -8.00 -0.85 -6.59
CA GLU A 50 -8.70 -1.42 -5.43
C GLU A 50 -7.99 -1.16 -4.10
N GLY A 51 -6.70 -0.83 -4.14
CA GLY A 51 -5.86 -0.58 -2.98
C GLY A 51 -6.27 0.68 -2.22
N ARG A 52 -5.99 0.71 -0.91
CA ARG A 52 -6.12 1.93 -0.11
C ARG A 52 -5.05 2.92 -0.54
N THR A 53 -5.41 3.89 -1.38
CA THR A 53 -4.62 5.11 -1.54
C THR A 53 -4.64 5.89 -0.22
N LEU A 54 -3.62 6.74 0.00
CA LEU A 54 -3.48 7.55 1.21
C LEU A 54 -4.72 8.41 1.49
N GLU A 55 -5.47 8.77 0.45
CA GLU A 55 -6.75 9.48 0.56
C GLU A 55 -7.79 8.70 1.39
N ARG A 56 -7.76 7.36 1.36
CA ARG A 56 -8.73 6.48 2.07
C ARG A 56 -8.28 6.08 3.48
N LEU A 57 -6.97 6.04 3.76
CA LEU A 57 -6.45 5.76 5.11
C LEU A 57 -6.40 7.02 5.98
N GLY A 58 -6.58 8.19 5.38
CA GLY A 58 -6.72 9.45 6.08
C GLY A 58 -5.36 10.06 6.38
N GLU A 59 -5.10 11.23 5.79
CA GLU A 59 -4.02 12.11 6.22
C GLU A 59 -4.07 12.36 7.73
N GLU A 60 -5.28 12.34 8.31
CA GLU A 60 -5.52 12.42 9.75
C GLU A 60 -4.78 11.34 10.56
N ALA A 61 -4.76 10.09 10.08
CA ALA A 61 -4.04 9.01 10.77
C ALA A 61 -2.53 9.25 10.75
N LEU A 62 -2.02 9.77 9.62
CA LEU A 62 -0.61 10.11 9.48
C LEU A 62 -0.21 11.30 10.36
N GLU A 63 -1.06 12.33 10.41
CA GLU A 63 -0.86 13.51 11.27
C GLU A 63 -1.00 13.18 12.76
N ARG A 64 -1.75 12.14 13.13
CA ARG A 64 -1.75 11.62 14.51
C ARG A 64 -0.44 10.91 14.84
N ILE A 65 0.03 10.01 13.97
CA ILE A 65 1.31 9.29 14.16
C ILE A 65 2.50 10.25 14.27
N LYS A 66 2.53 11.30 13.43
CA LYS A 66 3.57 12.34 13.53
C LYS A 66 3.53 13.08 14.87
N ARG A 67 2.34 13.51 15.31
CA ARG A 67 2.16 14.19 16.60
C ARG A 67 2.58 13.34 17.79
N ASP A 68 2.26 12.03 17.78
CA ASP A 68 2.67 11.11 18.84
C ASP A 68 4.21 10.96 18.92
N LYS A 69 4.90 11.05 17.78
CA LYS A 69 6.37 11.03 17.74
C LYS A 69 7.01 12.33 18.22
N GLU A 70 6.37 13.47 17.98
CA GLU A 70 6.87 14.81 18.36
C GLU A 70 6.56 15.17 19.82
N GLY A 71 5.58 14.50 20.43
CA GLY A 71 5.17 14.70 21.81
C GLY A 71 5.86 13.80 22.85
N SER A 72 6.92 13.05 22.48
CA SER A 72 7.64 12.13 23.36
C SER A 72 9.11 12.46 23.54
#